data_AF-A0A2R6IX77-F1
#
_entry.id   AF-A0A2R6IX77-F1
#
_cell.length_a   1.000
_cell.length_b   1.000
_cell.length_c   1.000
_cell.angle_alpha   90.00
_cell.angle_beta   90.00
_cell.angle_gamma   90.00
#
_symmetry.space_group_name_H-M   'P 1'
#
loop_
_entity.id
_entity.type
_entity.pdbx_description
1 polymer ?
#
loop_
_entity_poly.entity_id
_entity_poly.type
_entity_poly.pdbx_seq_one_letter_code
_entity_poly.pdbx_strand_id
1 'polypeptide(L)' 'VAASVGADLARRHEVVEHDAGYADDAVLEVAATHDCDYAVTNDGPLKKRLLDRAVPVICLRGRNKLDVTRP' A
#
# COMPACT_ATOMS: atom_id res chain seq x y z
N VAL A 1 15.95 10.11 8.24
CA VAL A 1 14.82 10.94 8.74
C VAL A 1 13.48 10.52 8.11
N ALA A 2 13.40 10.24 6.80
CA ALA A 2 12.14 9.83 6.17
C ALA A 2 11.51 8.56 6.81
N ALA A 3 12.32 7.54 7.07
CA ALA A 3 11.84 6.29 7.67
C ALA A 3 11.28 6.45 9.09
N SER A 4 11.87 7.32 9.91
CA SER A 4 11.39 7.56 11.29
C SER A 4 10.06 8.30 11.31
N VAL A 5 9.84 9.23 10.37
CA VAL A 5 8.53 9.89 10.21
C VAL A 5 7.48 8.89 9.74
N GLY A 6 7.81 8.05 8.76
CA GLY A 6 6.91 6.98 8.31
C GLY A 6 6.51 6.03 9.44
N ALA A 7 7.46 5.61 10.27
CA ALA A 7 7.20 4.77 11.43
C ALA A 7 6.31 5.45 12.49
N ASP A 8 6.50 6.74 12.76
CA ASP A 8 5.64 7.49 13.69
C ASP A 8 4.19 7.60 13.18
N LEU A 9 4.01 7.82 11.88
CA LEU A 9 2.69 7.85 11.26
C LEU A 9 2.01 6.48 11.32
N ALA A 10 2.73 5.40 11.00
CA ALA A 10 2.18 4.05 10.98
C ALA A 10 1.63 3.61 12.36
N ARG A 11 2.27 4.04 13.45
CA ARG A 11 1.83 3.73 14.84
C ARG A 11 0.44 4.27 15.21
N ARG A 12 -0.12 5.18 14.41
CA ARG A 12 -1.44 5.78 14.66
C ARG A 12 -2.60 4.98 14.06
N HIS A 13 -2.29 3.93 13.32
CA HIS A 13 -3.26 3.10 12.61
C HIS A 13 -3.35 1.70 13.22
N GLU A 14 -4.42 1.00 12.88
CA GLU A 14 -4.59 -0.41 13.22
C GLU A 14 -3.49 -1.26 12.56
N VAL A 15 -2.98 -2.23 13.31
CA VAL A 15 -2.04 -3.22 12.81
C VAL A 15 -2.83 -4.43 12.35
N VAL A 16 -2.65 -4.80 11.09
CA VAL A 16 -3.22 -6.01 10.50
C VAL A 16 -2.12 -7.05 10.39
N GLU A 17 -2.36 -8.22 10.98
CA GLU A 17 -1.43 -9.35 10.93
C GLU A 17 -1.36 -9.96 9.53
N HIS A 18 -0.19 -10.51 9.18
CA HIS A 18 0.08 -11.19 7.92
C HIS A 18 1.18 -12.23 8.11
N ASP A 19 1.23 -13.25 7.26
CA ASP A 19 2.23 -14.32 7.36
C ASP A 19 3.42 -14.13 6.40
N ALA A 20 3.34 -13.17 5.47
CA ALA A 20 4.40 -12.93 4.50
C ALA A 20 5.75 -12.50 5.11
N GLY A 21 6.84 -13.09 4.59
CA GLY A 21 8.22 -12.74 4.97
C GLY A 21 8.79 -11.48 4.29
N TYR A 22 8.06 -10.87 3.36
CA TYR A 22 8.45 -9.66 2.65
C TYR A 22 7.31 -8.63 2.67
N ALA A 23 7.65 -7.35 2.80
CA ALA A 23 6.69 -6.26 2.94
C ALA A 23 5.70 -6.16 1.75
N ASP A 24 6.19 -6.28 0.53
CA ASP A 24 5.33 -6.24 -0.66
C ASP A 24 4.32 -7.40 -0.67
N ASP A 25 4.77 -8.58 -0.25
CA ASP A 25 3.93 -9.77 -0.20
C ASP A 25 2.89 -9.65 0.92
N ALA A 26 3.27 -9.04 2.06
CA ALA A 26 2.34 -8.72 3.15
C ALA A 26 1.22 -7.78 2.69
N VAL A 27 1.57 -6.72 1.94
CA VAL A 27 0.58 -5.79 1.39
C VAL A 27 -0.37 -6.51 0.44
N LEU A 28 0.14 -7.41 -0.40
CA LEU A 28 -0.68 -8.18 -1.35
C LEU A 28 -1.55 -9.26 -0.68
N GLU A 29 -1.06 -9.83 0.41
CA GLU A 29 -1.80 -10.78 1.25
C GLU A 29 -2.96 -10.07 1.96
N VAL A 30 -2.67 -8.97 2.64
CA VAL A 30 -3.68 -8.17 3.35
C VAL A 30 -4.72 -7.64 2.36
N ALA A 31 -4.31 -7.07 1.23
CA ALA A 31 -5.25 -6.53 0.24
C ALA A 31 -6.13 -7.59 -0.45
N ALA A 32 -5.75 -8.87 -0.40
CA ALA A 32 -6.55 -9.97 -0.95
C ALA A 32 -7.46 -10.65 0.08
N THR A 33 -7.04 -10.66 1.35
CA THR A 33 -7.77 -11.28 2.46
C THR A 33 -8.76 -10.33 3.12
N HIS A 34 -8.45 -9.03 3.08
CA HIS A 34 -9.30 -7.96 3.57
C HIS A 34 -9.88 -7.25 2.36
N ASP A 35 -11.17 -6.91 2.41
CA ASP A 35 -11.85 -6.13 1.37
C ASP A 35 -11.38 -4.67 1.44
N CYS A 36 -10.13 -4.44 1.03
CA CYS A 36 -9.49 -3.14 1.09
C CYS A 36 -9.99 -2.26 -0.06
N ASP A 37 -10.55 -1.10 0.27
CA ASP A 37 -10.98 -0.12 -0.73
C ASP A 37 -9.82 0.37 -1.62
N TYR A 38 -8.64 0.55 -1.00
CA TYR A 38 -7.45 1.10 -1.66
C TYR A 38 -6.16 0.60 -1.00
N ALA A 39 -5.10 0.46 -1.80
CA ALA A 39 -3.73 0.34 -1.32
C ALA A 39 -2.94 1.63 -1.59
N VAL A 40 -2.05 2.03 -0.69
CA VAL A 40 -1.23 3.25 -0.85
C VAL A 40 0.22 2.85 -1.11
N THR A 41 0.74 3.13 -2.31
CA THR A 41 2.15 2.89 -2.63
C THR A 41 2.63 3.78 -3.78
N ASN A 42 3.90 4.18 -3.71
CA ASN A 42 4.61 4.80 -4.84
C ASN A 42 5.51 3.80 -5.58
N ASP A 43 5.59 2.56 -5.08
CA ASP A 43 6.37 1.51 -5.72
C ASP A 43 5.65 1.01 -6.98
N GLY A 44 6.32 1.13 -8.13
CA GLY A 44 5.76 0.76 -9.44
C GLY A 44 5.48 -0.73 -9.59
N PRO A 45 6.45 -1.62 -9.30
CA PRO A 45 6.23 -3.06 -9.29
C PRO A 45 5.07 -3.52 -8.39
N LEU A 46 4.98 -3.05 -7.15
CA LEU A 46 3.90 -3.38 -6.22
C LEU A 46 2.56 -2.85 -6.71
N LYS A 47 2.52 -1.61 -7.21
CA LYS A 47 1.32 -1.03 -7.82
C LYS A 47 0.75 -1.92 -8.93
N LYS A 48 1.61 -2.41 -9.84
CA LYS A 48 1.17 -3.32 -10.91
C LYS A 48 0.56 -4.59 -10.33
N ARG A 49 1.23 -5.22 -9.37
CA ARG A 49 0.77 -6.46 -8.73
C ARG A 49 -0.58 -6.29 -8.01
N LEU A 50 -0.83 -5.12 -7.42
CA LEU A 50 -2.10 -4.78 -6.77
C LEU A 50 -3.24 -4.60 -7.79
N LEU A 51 -2.97 -3.85 -8.88
CA LEU A 51 -3.95 -3.64 -9.95
C LEU A 51 -4.30 -4.95 -10.67
N ASP A 52 -3.32 -5.84 -10.88
CA ASP A 52 -3.55 -7.18 -11.43
C ASP A 52 -4.48 -8.04 -10.54
N ARG A 53 -4.64 -7.67 -9.25
CA ARG A 53 -5.56 -8.29 -8.28
C ARG A 53 -6.85 -7.49 -8.06
N ALA A 54 -7.14 -6.54 -8.95
CA ALA A 54 -8.29 -5.65 -8.88
C ALA A 54 -8.31 -4.68 -7.68
N VAL A 55 -7.17 -4.43 -7.04
CA VAL A 55 -7.06 -3.49 -5.91
C VAL A 55 -6.71 -2.07 -6.41
N PRO A 56 -7.57 -1.05 -6.21
CA PRO A 56 -7.25 0.33 -6.56
C PRO A 56 -6.04 0.87 -5.78
N VAL A 57 -5.21 1.69 -6.42
CA VAL A 57 -3.96 2.20 -5.82
C VAL A 57 -3.95 3.72 -5.74
N ILE A 58 -3.67 4.25 -4.55
CA ILE A 58 -3.36 5.67 -4.32
C ILE A 58 -1.84 5.87 -4.40
N CYS A 59 -1.39 6.80 -5.26
CA CYS A 59 0.02 7.15 -5.41
C CYS A 59 0.25 8.66 -5.49
N LEU A 60 1.45 9.12 -5.14
CA LEU A 60 1.88 10.50 -5.37
C LEU A 60 2.05 10.76 -6.87
N ARG A 61 1.51 11.89 -7.31
CA ARG A 61 1.67 12.46 -8.64
C ARG A 61 2.37 13.81 -8.54
N GLY A 62 3.57 13.89 -9.12
CA GLY A 62 4.41 15.07 -8.96
C GLY A 62 4.90 15.21 -7.51
N ARG A 63 4.74 16.40 -6.92
CA ARG A 63 5.35 16.70 -5.62
C ARG A 63 4.44 16.52 -4.42
N ASN A 64 3.14 16.76 -4.56
CA ASN A 64 2.22 16.90 -3.42
C ASN A 64 0.78 16.49 -3.70
N LYS A 65 0.48 15.93 -4.88
CA LYS A 65 -0.86 15.48 -5.23
C LYS A 65 -0.95 13.96 -5.07
N LEU A 66 -2.03 13.47 -4.48
CA LEU A 66 -2.39 12.05 -4.51
C LEU A 66 -3.35 11.81 -5.67
N ASP A 67 -3.19 10.70 -6.37
CA ASP A 67 -4.04 10.27 -7.47
C ASP A 67 -4.43 8.80 -7.29
N VAL A 68 -5.62 8.43 -7.77
CA VAL A 68 -6.14 7.05 -7.69
C VAL A 68 -5.99 6.40 -9.06
N THR A 69 -5.33 5.25 -9.12
CA THR A 69 -5.32 4.38 -10.29
C THR A 69 -6.24 3.20 -10.05
N ARG A 70 -7.12 2.90 -10.99
CA ARG A 70 -8.04 1.75 -10.95
C ARG A 70 -7.59 0.69 -11.98
N PRO A 71 -7.87 -0.60 -11.74
CA PRO A 71 -7.65 -1.68 -12.71
C PRO A 71 -8.39 -1.45 -14.03
#